data_AF-A0A3D6E8Z2-F1
#
_entry.id   AF-A0A3D6E8Z2-F1
#
_cell.length_a   1.000
_cell.length_b   1.000
_cell.length_c   1.000
_cell.angle_alpha   90.00
_cell.angle_beta   90.00
_cell.angle_gamma   90.00
#
_symmetry.space_group_name_H-M   'P 1'
#
loop_
_entity.id
_entity.type
_entity.pdbx_description
1 polymer ?
#
loop_
_entity_poly.entity_id
_entity_poly.type
_entity_poly.pdbx_seq_one_letter_code
_entity_poly.pdbx_strand_id
1 'polypeptide(L)'
;GGGGIMPDIFVPRDTTGITPYLNEVVNKGLLYQYAFQYSDEKRNILSEYKDYTSLQKYLNRQPLLQEFITFASSHGVKRNNKEIRESSQLLTNYIESYIARNIIGDNAFYPIFLQEDKTFLKALDILNANEGFPQAPEK
;
A
#
# COMPACT_ATOMS: atom_id res chain seq x y z
N GLY A 1 12.39 -20.64 6.30
CA GLY A 1 10.96 -20.92 6.10
C GLY A 1 10.29 -19.63 5.67
N GLY A 2 10.14 -19.43 4.35
CA GLY A 2 9.51 -18.24 3.78
C GLY A 2 8.00 -18.42 3.73
N GLY A 3 7.34 -18.08 4.84
CA GLY A 3 5.88 -18.00 4.89
C GLY A 3 5.44 -16.66 4.36
N GLY A 4 5.15 -16.58 3.07
CA GLY A 4 4.55 -15.41 2.43
C GLY A 4 3.32 -15.85 1.67
N ILE A 5 2.18 -15.97 2.35
CA ILE A 5 0.90 -16.02 1.66
C ILE A 5 0.67 -14.60 1.12
N MET A 6 1.15 -14.37 -0.10
CA MET A 6 0.80 -13.19 -0.89
C MET A 6 -0.72 -13.29 -1.11
N PRO A 7 -1.52 -12.29 -0.69
CA PRO A 7 -2.94 -12.32 -0.99
C PRO A 7 -3.12 -12.25 -2.51
N ASP A 8 -3.65 -13.33 -3.10
CA ASP A 8 -4.22 -13.35 -4.46
C ASP A 8 -5.53 -12.54 -4.51
N ILE A 9 -5.53 -11.33 -3.97
CA ILE A 9 -6.70 -10.46 -4.06
C ILE A 9 -6.62 -9.75 -5.41
N PHE A 10 -7.17 -10.42 -6.43
CA PHE A 10 -7.56 -9.76 -7.67
C PHE A 10 -8.82 -8.92 -7.40
N VAL A 11 -8.63 -7.67 -6.96
CA VAL A 11 -9.72 -6.68 -6.96
C VAL A 11 -9.75 -6.06 -8.36
N PRO A 12 -10.82 -6.24 -9.15
CA PRO A 12 -11.00 -5.54 -10.42
C PRO A 12 -11.37 -4.09 -10.13
N ARG A 13 -10.38 -3.32 -9.69
CA ARG A 13 -10.40 -1.85 -9.63
C ARG A 13 -9.99 -1.41 -11.03
N ASP A 14 -10.72 -0.47 -11.65
CA ASP A 14 -10.37 0.16 -12.93
C ASP A 14 -8.84 0.20 -13.12
N THR A 15 -8.29 -0.70 -13.95
CA THR A 15 -6.84 -1.01 -13.98
C THR A 15 -6.03 0.06 -14.71
N THR A 16 -6.43 1.32 -14.57
CA THR A 16 -5.70 2.46 -15.09
C THR A 16 -4.38 2.56 -14.33
N GLY A 17 -3.26 2.58 -15.07
CA GLY A 17 -1.92 2.68 -14.49
C GLY A 17 -1.23 1.35 -14.21
N ILE A 18 -1.82 0.19 -14.55
CA ILE A 18 -1.05 -1.07 -14.58
C ILE A 18 -0.11 -1.05 -15.78
N THR A 19 1.18 -1.20 -15.51
CA THR A 19 2.24 -1.20 -16.53
C THR A 19 3.10 -2.47 -16.43
N PRO A 20 3.82 -2.84 -17.51
CA PRO A 20 4.78 -3.93 -17.45
C PRO A 20 5.80 -3.79 -16.32
N TYR A 21 6.33 -2.58 -16.08
CA TYR A 21 7.19 -2.28 -14.95
C TYR A 21 6.54 -2.62 -13.60
N LEU A 22 5.30 -2.16 -13.36
CA LEU A 22 4.57 -2.48 -12.13
C LEU A 22 4.41 -3.99 -11.96
N ASN A 23 4.00 -4.69 -13.02
CA ASN A 23 3.85 -6.15 -13.00
C ASN A 23 5.17 -6.86 -12.68
N GLU A 24 6.28 -6.42 -13.26
CA GLU A 24 7.59 -7.01 -13.01
C GLU A 24 8.01 -6.87 -11.54
N VAL A 25 7.87 -5.68 -10.95
CA VAL A 25 8.25 -5.47 -9.54
C VAL A 25 7.33 -6.20 -8.57
N VAL A 26 6.03 -6.33 -8.90
CA VAL A 26 5.06 -7.13 -8.13
C VAL A 26 5.43 -8.62 -8.20
N ASN A 27 5.65 -9.16 -9.39
CA ASN A 27 5.98 -10.58 -9.59
C ASN A 27 7.32 -10.98 -8.93
N LYS A 28 8.27 -10.05 -8.86
CA LYS A 28 9.54 -10.24 -8.13
C LYS A 28 9.42 -9.98 -6.63
N GLY A 29 8.27 -9.56 -6.13
CA GLY A 29 8.04 -9.24 -4.72
C GLY A 29 8.85 -8.06 -4.19
N LEU A 30 9.32 -7.16 -5.07
CA LEU A 30 10.26 -6.10 -4.70
C LEU A 30 9.61 -4.99 -3.86
N LEU A 31 8.32 -4.75 -4.04
CA LEU A 31 7.57 -3.79 -3.22
C LEU A 31 7.58 -4.18 -1.74
N TYR A 32 7.32 -5.46 -1.46
CA TYR A 32 7.35 -5.99 -0.09
C TYR A 32 8.77 -5.99 0.49
N GLN A 33 9.76 -6.43 -0.29
CA GLN A 33 11.16 -6.46 0.15
C GLN A 33 11.68 -5.04 0.48
N TYR A 34 11.42 -4.07 -0.39
CA TYR A 34 11.77 -2.68 -0.16
C TYR A 34 11.08 -2.13 1.10
N ALA A 35 9.77 -2.33 1.23
CA ALA A 35 9.01 -1.86 2.37
C ALA A 35 9.50 -2.47 3.69
N PHE A 36 9.87 -3.76 3.69
CA PHE A 36 10.46 -4.44 4.84
C PHE A 36 11.81 -3.81 5.22
N GLN A 37 12.72 -3.67 4.26
CA GLN A 37 14.03 -3.05 4.48
C GLN A 37 13.88 -1.61 5.02
N TYR A 38 13.07 -0.79 4.37
CA TYR A 38 12.81 0.59 4.80
C TYR A 38 12.26 0.64 6.23
N SER A 39 11.32 -0.24 6.55
CA SER A 39 10.69 -0.31 7.87
C SER A 39 11.67 -0.71 8.96
N ASP A 40 12.59 -1.63 8.65
CA ASP A 40 13.60 -2.11 9.59
C ASP A 40 14.67 -1.03 9.85
N GLU A 41 15.20 -0.42 8.78
CA GLU A 41 16.21 0.64 8.86
C GLU A 41 15.70 1.89 9.60
N LYS A 42 14.41 2.20 9.50
CA LYS A 42 13.77 3.39 10.10
C LYS A 42 12.90 3.07 11.31
N ARG A 43 12.97 1.85 11.85
CA ARG A 43 12.07 1.36 12.90
C ARG A 43 11.95 2.29 14.10
N ASN A 44 13.06 2.89 14.52
CA ASN A 44 13.11 3.82 15.66
C ASN A 44 12.12 4.97 15.49
N ILE A 45 12.11 5.60 14.31
CA ILE A 45 11.23 6.74 13.99
C ILE A 45 9.82 6.24 13.67
N LEU A 46 9.71 5.21 12.85
CA LEU A 46 8.41 4.74 12.37
C LEU A 46 7.54 4.17 13.50
N SER A 47 8.15 3.56 14.53
CA SER A 47 7.42 3.01 15.67
C SER A 47 6.75 4.05 16.58
N GLU A 48 7.08 5.34 16.42
CA GLU A 48 6.46 6.44 17.14
C GLU A 48 5.01 6.68 16.67
N TYR A 49 4.71 6.38 15.40
CA TYR A 49 3.36 6.50 14.85
C TYR A 49 2.45 5.36 15.31
N LYS A 50 1.25 5.71 15.79
CA LYS A 50 0.26 4.74 16.33
C LYS A 50 -0.98 4.58 15.46
N ASP A 51 -1.15 5.45 14.48
CA ASP A 51 -2.26 5.45 13.54
C ASP A 51 -1.76 5.58 12.11
N TYR A 52 -2.53 5.05 11.16
CA TYR A 52 -2.13 5.04 9.75
C TYR A 52 -2.09 6.44 9.16
N THR A 53 -2.95 7.36 9.60
CA THR A 53 -3.07 8.72 9.05
C THR A 53 -1.80 9.53 9.31
N SER A 54 -1.30 9.50 10.54
CA SER A 54 -0.06 10.21 10.92
C SER A 54 1.17 9.60 10.27
N LEU A 55 1.25 8.26 10.22
CA LEU A 55 2.31 7.54 9.52
C LEU A 55 2.31 7.85 8.02
N GLN A 56 1.16 7.75 7.35
CA GLN A 56 1.05 8.02 5.92
C GLN A 56 1.40 9.48 5.59
N LYS A 57 1.02 10.44 6.44
CA LYS A 57 1.41 11.84 6.28
C LYS A 57 2.94 12.04 6.35
N TYR A 58 3.62 11.26 7.20
CA TYR A 58 5.08 11.25 7.24
C TYR A 58 5.68 10.63 5.96
N LEU A 59 5.16 9.46 5.54
CA LEU A 59 5.62 8.72 4.36
C LEU A 59 5.47 9.52 3.06
N ASN A 60 4.36 10.24 2.88
CA ASN A 60 4.11 11.12 1.74
C ASN A 60 5.16 12.23 1.54
N ARG A 61 5.95 12.53 2.58
CA ARG A 61 7.04 13.53 2.53
C ARG A 61 8.40 12.90 2.22
N GLN A 62 8.48 11.58 2.20
CA GLN A 62 9.71 10.84 1.92
C GLN A 62 9.82 10.56 0.42
N PRO A 63 11.04 10.45 -0.13
CA PRO A 63 11.25 10.20 -1.56
C PRO A 63 11.06 8.71 -1.92
N LEU A 64 10.04 8.04 -1.36
CA LEU A 64 9.89 6.58 -1.38
C LEU A 64 9.90 5.99 -2.79
N LEU A 65 9.20 6.62 -3.74
CA LEU A 65 9.15 6.12 -5.12
C LEU A 65 10.55 6.16 -5.76
N GLN A 66 11.34 7.21 -5.54
CA GLN A 66 12.66 7.35 -6.16
C GLN A 66 13.69 6.42 -5.51
N GLU A 67 13.60 6.22 -4.20
CA GLU A 67 14.38 5.22 -3.47
C GLU A 67 14.03 3.80 -3.94
N PHE A 68 12.74 3.49 -4.06
CA PHE A 68 12.26 2.22 -4.58
C PHE A 68 12.73 1.94 -6.01
N ILE A 69 12.68 2.91 -6.92
CA ILE A 69 13.18 2.72 -8.30
C ILE A 69 14.67 2.36 -8.30
N THR A 70 15.44 2.97 -7.39
CA THR A 70 16.87 2.67 -7.21
C THR A 70 17.06 1.25 -6.68
N PHE A 71 16.29 0.87 -5.67
CA PHE A 71 16.26 -0.49 -5.13
C PHE A 71 15.87 -1.52 -6.20
N ALA A 72 14.80 -1.29 -6.96
CA ALA A 72 14.36 -2.20 -8.01
C ALA A 72 15.43 -2.37 -9.11
N SER A 73 16.14 -1.28 -9.44
CA SER A 73 17.24 -1.31 -10.40
C SER A 73 18.42 -2.16 -9.92
N SER A 74 18.78 -2.08 -8.63
CA SER A 74 19.83 -2.93 -8.05
C SER A 74 19.42 -4.41 -7.97
N HIS A 75 18.11 -4.69 -8.04
CA HIS A 75 17.53 -6.05 -8.07
C HIS A 75 17.15 -6.52 -9.49
N GLY A 76 17.72 -5.87 -10.51
CA GLY A 76 17.67 -6.33 -11.90
C GLY A 76 16.40 -5.94 -12.67
N VAL A 77 15.57 -5.04 -12.15
CA VAL A 77 14.43 -4.46 -12.90
C VAL A 77 14.91 -3.20 -13.61
N LYS A 78 14.82 -3.18 -14.95
CA LYS A 78 15.26 -2.02 -15.73
C LYS A 78 14.30 -0.85 -15.53
N ARG A 79 14.85 0.35 -15.32
CA ARG A 79 14.07 1.58 -15.19
C ARG A 79 13.35 1.90 -16.51
N ASN A 80 12.04 2.07 -16.45
CA ASN A 80 11.22 2.58 -17.56
C ASN A 80 10.44 3.82 -17.11
N ASN A 81 10.94 5.02 -17.47
CA ASN A 81 10.39 6.28 -16.97
C ASN A 81 8.94 6.56 -17.40
N LYS A 82 8.50 6.02 -18.54
CA LYS A 82 7.12 6.19 -19.01
C LYS A 82 6.19 5.34 -18.15
N GLU A 83 6.50 4.06 -18.03
CA GLU A 83 5.69 3.11 -17.26
C GLU A 83 5.68 3.43 -15.76
N ILE A 84 6.82 3.83 -15.20
CA ILE A 84 6.94 4.29 -13.80
C ILE A 84 6.03 5.50 -13.56
N ARG A 85 5.97 6.45 -14.50
CA ARG A 85 5.13 7.65 -14.37
C ARG A 85 3.66 7.28 -14.41
N GLU A 86 3.28 6.43 -15.37
CA GLU A 86 1.92 5.90 -15.54
C GLU A 86 1.45 5.11 -14.32
N SER A 87 2.33 4.34 -13.68
CA SER A 87 2.02 3.56 -12.48
C SER A 87 2.43 4.22 -11.16
N SER A 88 2.82 5.50 -11.16
CA SER A 88 3.47 6.14 -10.01
C SER A 88 2.59 6.16 -8.75
N GLN A 89 1.31 6.45 -8.89
CA GLN A 89 0.35 6.44 -7.79
C GLN A 89 0.19 5.04 -7.19
N LEU A 90 0.06 4.00 -8.02
CA LEU A 90 -0.05 2.61 -7.58
C LEU A 90 1.22 2.15 -6.86
N LEU A 91 2.39 2.44 -7.42
CA LEU A 91 3.68 2.11 -6.79
C LEU A 91 3.80 2.74 -5.41
N THR A 92 3.57 4.05 -5.29
CA THR A 92 3.62 4.75 -4.00
C THR A 92 2.63 4.18 -3.01
N ASN A 93 1.38 3.95 -3.43
CA ASN A 93 0.34 3.39 -2.56
C ASN A 93 0.71 1.99 -2.03
N TYR A 94 1.28 1.14 -2.88
CA TYR A 94 1.74 -0.19 -2.47
C TYR A 94 2.92 -0.11 -1.51
N ILE A 95 3.90 0.76 -1.77
CA ILE A 95 5.03 0.96 -0.87
C ILE A 95 4.56 1.44 0.51
N GLU A 96 3.71 2.47 0.56
CA GLU A 96 3.21 3.05 1.80
C GLU A 96 2.38 2.04 2.61
N SER A 97 1.48 1.32 1.94
CA SER A 97 0.65 0.31 2.61
C SER A 97 1.48 -0.82 3.21
N TYR A 98 2.49 -1.33 2.49
CA TYR A 98 3.39 -2.35 3.05
C TYR A 98 4.24 -1.82 4.21
N ILE A 99 4.74 -0.59 4.15
CA ILE A 99 5.45 0.03 5.28
C ILE A 99 4.51 0.13 6.49
N ALA A 100 3.28 0.63 6.28
CA ALA A 100 2.28 0.73 7.34
C ALA A 100 1.95 -0.62 7.98
N ARG A 101 1.85 -1.67 7.16
CA ARG A 101 1.67 -3.05 7.63
C ARG A 101 2.81 -3.51 8.54
N ASN A 102 4.06 -3.23 8.17
CA ASN A 102 5.23 -3.65 8.94
C ASN A 102 5.37 -2.94 10.30
N ILE A 103 4.73 -1.78 10.46
CA ILE A 103 4.83 -0.94 11.66
C ILE A 103 3.61 -1.09 12.57
N ILE A 104 2.40 -1.03 12.02
CA ILE A 104 1.14 -1.00 12.77
C ILE A 104 0.32 -2.27 12.56
N GLY A 105 0.46 -2.92 11.39
CA GLY A 105 -0.29 -4.11 11.02
C GLY A 105 -1.40 -3.85 10.01
N ASP A 106 -2.26 -4.84 9.82
CA ASP A 106 -3.25 -4.86 8.73
C ASP A 106 -4.26 -3.71 8.82
N ASN A 107 -4.57 -3.23 10.03
CA ASN A 107 -5.45 -2.08 10.26
C ASN A 107 -4.92 -0.78 9.64
N ALA A 108 -3.62 -0.67 9.41
CA ALA A 108 -3.02 0.46 8.72
C ALA A 108 -2.77 0.19 7.23
N PHE A 109 -2.66 -1.08 6.84
CA PHE A 109 -2.48 -1.49 5.44
C PHE A 109 -3.71 -1.16 4.59
N TYR A 110 -4.88 -1.66 4.98
CA TYR A 110 -6.09 -1.60 4.14
C TYR A 110 -6.57 -0.18 3.86
N PRO A 111 -6.60 0.76 4.83
CA PRO A 111 -7.03 2.13 4.56
C PRO A 111 -6.19 2.84 3.50
N ILE A 112 -4.88 2.59 3.50
CA ILE A 112 -3.96 3.14 2.50
C ILE A 112 -4.17 2.41 1.16
N PHE A 113 -4.06 1.08 1.17
CA PHE A 113 -4.17 0.26 -0.05
C PHE A 113 -5.48 0.50 -0.82
N LEU A 114 -6.59 0.71 -0.10
CA LEU A 114 -7.93 0.90 -0.66
C LEU A 114 -8.33 2.37 -0.82
N GLN A 115 -7.41 3.33 -0.61
CA GLN A 115 -7.72 4.77 -0.66
C GLN A 115 -8.29 5.27 -2.01
N GLU A 116 -7.83 4.72 -3.14
CA GLU A 116 -8.35 4.99 -4.50
C GLU A 116 -9.68 4.26 -4.83
N ASP A 117 -10.31 3.57 -3.87
CA ASP A 117 -11.49 2.73 -4.10
C ASP A 117 -12.66 3.49 -3.48
N LYS A 118 -13.42 4.14 -4.37
CA LYS A 118 -14.61 4.90 -3.99
C LYS A 118 -15.60 4.05 -3.17
N THR A 119 -15.57 2.73 -3.33
CA THR A 119 -16.41 1.78 -2.59
C THR A 119 -15.92 1.56 -1.17
N PHE A 120 -14.60 1.47 -0.97
CA PHE A 120 -14.03 1.27 0.36
C PHE A 120 -14.15 2.52 1.23
N LEU A 121 -13.95 3.72 0.66
CA LEU A 121 -14.19 4.98 1.37
C LEU A 121 -15.63 5.05 1.90
N LYS A 122 -16.61 4.60 1.10
CA LYS A 122 -18.02 4.58 1.50
C LYS A 122 -18.32 3.54 2.58
N ALA A 123 -17.68 2.38 2.56
CA ALA A 123 -17.83 1.36 3.61
C ALA A 123 -17.21 1.83 4.93
N LEU A 124 -16.04 2.49 4.89
CA LEU A 124 -15.40 3.07 6.06
C LEU A 124 -16.23 4.22 6.65
N ASP A 125 -16.82 5.07 5.82
CA ASP A 125 -17.75 6.12 6.26
C ASP A 125 -18.97 5.52 6.98
N ILE A 126 -19.58 4.46 6.45
CA ILE A 126 -20.74 3.79 7.07
C ILE A 126 -20.36 3.11 8.40
N LEU A 127 -19.20 2.46 8.46
CA LEU A 127 -18.70 1.81 9.68
C LEU A 127 -18.36 2.83 10.78
N ASN A 128 -17.79 3.97 10.42
CA ASN A 128 -17.48 5.05 11.35
C ASN A 128 -18.72 5.86 11.77
N ALA A 129 -19.78 5.87 10.94
CA ALA A 129 -21.04 6.57 11.21
C ALA A 129 -21.98 5.81 12.19
N ASN A 130 -21.62 4.61 12.64
CA ASN A 130 -22.40 3.85 13.63
C ASN A 130 -23.86 3.53 13.18
N GLU A 131 -24.11 3.36 11.88
CA GLU A 131 -25.42 2.92 11.33
C GLU A 131 -25.42 1.44 10.91
N GLY A 132 -24.73 0.60 11.68
CA GLY A 132 -24.42 -0.78 11.33
C GLY A 132 -25.35 -1.86 11.90
N PHE A 133 -26.63 -1.58 12.17
CA PHE A 133 -27.63 -2.64 12.37
C PHE A 133 -28.95 -2.26 11.69
N PRO A 134 -29.47 -3.06 10.74
CA PRO A 134 -30.85 -2.91 10.32
C PRO A 134 -31.75 -3.15 11.53
N GLN A 135 -32.56 -2.15 11.91
CA GLN A 135 -33.67 -2.38 12.84
C GLN A 135 -34.64 -3.34 12.14
N ALA A 136 -34.96 -4.45 12.81
CA ALA A 136 -35.95 -5.39 12.31
C ALA A 136 -37.28 -4.65 12.11
N PRO A 137 -38.02 -4.91 11.02
CA PRO A 137 -39.31 -4.25 10.81
C PRO A 137 -40.25 -4.62 11.96
N GLU A 138 -40.83 -3.60 12.60
CA GLU A 138 -41.90 -3.77 13.58
C GLU A 138 -43.10 -4.46 12.90
N LYS A 139 -43.68 -5.44 13.60
CA LYS A 139 -44.88 -6.18 13.17
C LYS A 139 -46.14 -5.37 13.37
#